data_AF-A0A2E9JK40-F1
#
_entry.id   AF-A0A2E9JK40-F1
#
_cell.length_a   1.000
_cell.length_b   1.000
_cell.length_c   1.000
_cell.angle_alpha   90.00
_cell.angle_beta   90.00
_cell.angle_gamma   90.00
#
_symmetry.space_group_name_H-M   'P 1'
#
loop_
_entity.id
_entity.type
_entity.pdbx_description
1 polymer ?
#
loop_
_entity_poly.entity_id
_entity_poly.type
_entity_poly.pdbx_seq_one_letter_code
_entity_poly.pdbx_strand_id
1 'polypeptide(L)'
;MFNYFKNKQVKKLREEWINPTSWKRDFSSISSLFELTCSDLEHGIVDGKTWNDLDMNSIFWKVDTTLTSVGQQYLYRKMRLLEKPKSSLEDDYRAADLLREDRNLREELQLFPKKNERRRCKFCYANAIWHVPYNKIVENSHNFVVCIIVSYDILCIVIWRHFCILILPVVIANFSISRYF
;
A
#
# COMPACT_ATOMS: atom_id res chain seq x y z
N MET A 1 31.67 -5.92 -21.16
CA MET A 1 31.32 -5.05 -20.02
C MET A 1 30.14 -5.60 -19.18
N PHE A 2 29.06 -6.11 -19.77
CA PHE A 2 27.89 -6.65 -19.04
C PHE A 2 28.21 -7.85 -18.12
N ASN A 3 28.98 -8.84 -18.60
CA ASN A 3 29.36 -10.01 -17.80
C ASN A 3 30.20 -9.66 -16.56
N TYR A 4 31.01 -8.60 -16.62
CA TYR A 4 31.80 -8.14 -15.48
C TYR A 4 30.90 -7.68 -14.32
N PHE A 5 29.87 -6.87 -14.62
CA PHE A 5 28.92 -6.41 -13.60
C PHE A 5 28.09 -7.54 -13.01
N LYS A 6 27.64 -8.48 -13.83
CA LYS A 6 26.93 -9.70 -13.36
C LYS A 6 27.81 -10.50 -12.41
N ASN A 7 29.04 -10.80 -12.80
CA ASN A 7 29.98 -11.58 -11.97
C ASN A 7 30.30 -10.88 -10.64
N LYS A 8 30.42 -9.56 -10.64
CA LYS A 8 30.61 -8.76 -9.42
C LYS A 8 29.41 -8.87 -8.46
N GLN A 9 28.18 -8.79 -8.98
CA GLN A 9 26.96 -8.92 -8.17
C GLN A 9 26.78 -10.34 -7.61
N VAL A 10 27.07 -11.36 -8.41
CA VAL A 10 27.07 -12.77 -7.97
C VAL A 10 28.08 -12.98 -6.85
N LYS A 11 29.30 -12.46 -6.98
CA LYS A 11 30.31 -12.54 -5.93
C LYS A 11 29.80 -11.94 -4.62
N LYS A 12 29.20 -10.74 -4.69
CA LYS A 12 28.59 -10.08 -3.53
C LYS A 12 27.45 -10.89 -2.92
N LEU A 13 26.56 -11.46 -3.73
CA LEU A 13 25.49 -12.35 -3.26
C LEU A 13 26.09 -13.52 -2.46
N ARG A 14 27.10 -14.19 -3.00
CA ARG A 14 27.75 -15.33 -2.32
C ARG A 14 28.40 -14.94 -1.00
N GLU A 15 29.03 -13.77 -0.92
CA GLU A 15 29.59 -13.21 0.31
C GLU A 15 28.49 -12.93 1.35
N GLU A 16 27.37 -12.33 0.94
CA GLU A 16 26.21 -12.09 1.83
C GLU A 16 25.55 -13.38 2.31
N TRP A 17 25.57 -14.46 1.52
CA TRP A 17 25.07 -15.77 1.96
C TRP A 17 25.96 -16.42 3.03
N ILE A 18 27.28 -16.19 2.96
CA ILE A 18 28.23 -16.69 3.97
C ILE A 18 28.12 -15.85 5.25
N ASN A 19 28.00 -14.53 5.11
CA ASN A 19 27.89 -13.57 6.20
C ASN A 19 26.65 -12.70 6.01
N PRO A 20 25.46 -13.18 6.43
CA PRO A 20 24.22 -12.44 6.26
C PRO A 20 24.30 -11.13 7.03
N THR A 21 24.03 -10.04 6.32
CA THR A 21 23.99 -8.72 6.94
C THR A 21 22.76 -8.61 7.82
N SER A 22 22.98 -8.35 9.11
CA SER A 22 21.90 -8.14 10.07
C SER A 22 21.54 -6.65 10.08
N TRP A 23 20.39 -6.32 9.52
CA TRP A 23 19.81 -4.99 9.67
C TRP A 23 18.51 -5.04 10.44
N LYS A 24 18.18 -3.93 11.11
CA LYS A 24 16.93 -3.79 11.85
C LYS A 24 15.75 -3.82 10.88
N ARG A 25 14.81 -4.71 11.13
CA ARG A 25 13.57 -4.86 10.35
C ARG A 25 12.53 -3.87 10.88
N ASP A 26 11.86 -3.16 9.98
CA ASP A 26 10.80 -2.21 10.32
C ASP A 26 9.44 -2.93 10.26
N PHE A 27 8.99 -3.41 11.41
CA PHE A 27 7.75 -4.18 11.51
C PHE A 27 6.51 -3.38 11.12
N SER A 28 6.55 -2.04 11.19
CA SER A 28 5.42 -1.19 10.77
C SER A 28 5.13 -1.31 9.27
N SER A 29 6.17 -1.48 8.45
CA SER A 29 6.06 -1.69 7.01
C SER A 29 5.84 -3.16 6.65
N ILE A 30 6.39 -4.07 7.46
CA ILE A 30 6.32 -5.52 7.20
C ILE A 30 4.92 -6.07 7.49
N SER A 31 4.22 -5.57 8.50
CA SER A 31 2.87 -6.03 8.86
C SER A 31 1.79 -5.59 7.87
N SER A 32 2.05 -4.58 7.04
CA SER A 32 1.00 -3.91 6.27
C SER A 32 0.20 -4.85 5.37
N LEU A 33 0.85 -5.80 4.68
CA LEU A 33 0.14 -6.76 3.82
C LEU A 33 -0.75 -7.70 4.64
N PHE A 34 -0.29 -8.13 5.82
CA PHE A 34 -1.08 -8.97 6.71
C PHE A 34 -2.30 -8.20 7.21
N GLU A 35 -2.12 -6.98 7.71
CA GLU A 35 -3.22 -6.13 8.20
C GLU A 35 -4.29 -5.86 7.13
N LEU A 36 -3.88 -5.69 5.87
CA LEU A 36 -4.82 -5.47 4.75
C LEU A 36 -5.58 -6.73 4.31
N THR A 37 -5.14 -7.92 4.71
CA THR A 37 -5.71 -9.19 4.23
C THR A 37 -6.20 -10.09 5.34
N CYS A 38 -6.01 -9.72 6.60
CA CYS A 38 -6.40 -10.52 7.76
C CYS A 38 -7.90 -10.44 8.04
N SER A 39 -8.59 -9.37 7.61
CA SER A 39 -10.05 -9.22 7.79
C SER A 39 -10.86 -10.29 7.08
N ASP A 40 -10.33 -10.84 5.99
CA ASP A 40 -11.04 -11.79 5.12
C ASP A 40 -10.85 -13.25 5.58
N LEU A 41 -10.22 -13.44 6.74
CA LEU A 41 -9.80 -14.74 7.25
C LEU A 41 -10.49 -15.01 8.58
N GLU A 42 -11.43 -15.95 8.60
CA GLU A 42 -12.23 -16.26 9.79
C GLU A 42 -11.47 -17.14 10.80
N HIS A 43 -10.52 -17.97 10.33
CA HIS A 43 -9.78 -18.95 11.15
C HIS A 43 -8.32 -19.07 10.71
N GLY A 44 -7.49 -19.68 11.56
CA GLY A 44 -6.10 -19.98 11.22
C GLY A 44 -5.15 -18.79 11.20
N ILE A 45 -5.40 -17.75 12.01
CA ILE A 45 -4.49 -16.59 12.17
C ILE A 45 -3.85 -16.60 13.55
N VAL A 46 -2.55 -16.33 13.60
CA VAL A 46 -1.83 -16.01 14.85
C VAL A 46 -2.10 -14.56 15.22
N ASP A 47 -2.82 -14.33 16.31
CA ASP A 47 -3.18 -13.00 16.79
C ASP A 47 -1.96 -12.22 17.34
N GLY A 48 -2.16 -10.91 17.55
CA GLY A 48 -1.09 -10.02 18.03
C GLY A 48 -0.50 -10.46 19.36
N LYS A 49 -1.33 -10.97 20.29
CA LYS A 49 -0.88 -11.40 21.61
C LYS A 49 -0.03 -12.67 21.51
N THR A 50 -0.53 -13.72 20.87
CA THR A 50 0.22 -14.97 20.70
C THR A 50 1.55 -14.75 19.98
N TRP A 51 1.58 -13.88 18.96
CA TRP A 51 2.81 -13.53 18.27
C TRP A 51 3.86 -12.90 19.17
N ASN A 52 3.43 -12.02 20.08
CA ASN A 52 4.33 -11.39 21.04
C ASN A 52 4.75 -12.36 22.15
N ASP A 53 3.83 -13.19 22.66
CA ASP A 53 4.11 -14.20 23.67
C ASP A 53 5.17 -15.22 23.19
N LEU A 54 5.19 -15.53 21.89
CA LEU A 54 6.15 -16.41 21.24
C LEU A 54 7.44 -15.72 20.75
N ASP A 55 7.59 -14.41 20.98
CA ASP A 55 8.67 -13.58 20.43
C ASP A 55 8.95 -13.82 18.94
N MET A 56 7.86 -13.87 18.15
CA MET A 56 7.93 -14.19 16.73
C MET A 56 8.67 -13.13 15.90
N ASN A 57 8.86 -11.91 16.44
CA ASN A 57 9.69 -10.89 15.80
C ASN A 57 11.16 -11.31 15.74
N SER A 58 11.69 -11.90 16.82
CA SER A 58 13.05 -12.43 16.85
C SER A 58 13.22 -13.64 15.92
N ILE A 59 12.20 -14.50 15.83
CA ILE A 59 12.20 -15.63 14.89
C ILE A 59 12.16 -15.13 13.45
N PHE A 60 11.24 -14.21 13.14
CA PHE A 60 11.14 -13.59 11.82
C PHE A 60 12.47 -12.99 11.38
N TRP A 61 13.18 -12.30 12.29
CA TRP A 61 14.46 -11.69 11.97
C TRP A 61 15.53 -12.70 11.53
N LYS A 62 15.52 -13.92 12.10
CA LYS A 62 16.45 -14.99 11.74
C LYS A 62 16.06 -15.70 10.44
N VAL A 63 14.76 -15.81 10.16
CA VAL A 63 14.24 -16.53 8.99
C VAL A 63 14.19 -15.65 7.74
N ASP A 64 14.05 -14.33 7.88
CA ASP A 64 13.93 -13.41 6.75
C ASP A 64 15.23 -13.26 5.95
N THR A 65 15.34 -14.07 4.88
CA THR A 65 16.36 -13.96 3.84
C THR A 65 15.85 -13.26 2.57
N THR A 66 14.72 -12.55 2.64
CA THR A 66 14.12 -11.94 1.45
C THR A 66 14.89 -10.70 0.99
N LEU A 67 14.92 -10.46 -0.32
CA LEU A 67 15.65 -9.35 -0.94
C LEU A 67 14.77 -8.11 -1.17
N THR A 68 13.46 -8.21 -0.98
CA THR A 68 12.50 -7.14 -1.29
C THR A 68 11.53 -6.95 -0.15
N SER A 69 11.05 -5.72 0.03
CA SER A 69 10.01 -5.41 1.02
C SER A 69 8.70 -6.14 0.74
N VAL A 70 8.32 -6.35 -0.53
CA VAL A 70 7.20 -7.24 -0.91
C VAL A 70 7.44 -8.64 -0.32
N GLY A 71 8.63 -9.19 -0.52
CA GLY A 71 9.00 -10.52 -0.02
C GLY A 71 8.90 -10.59 1.50
N GLN A 72 9.35 -9.55 2.21
CA GLN A 72 9.24 -9.47 3.66
C GLN A 72 7.79 -9.46 4.13
N GLN A 73 6.95 -8.62 3.52
CA GLN A 73 5.52 -8.52 3.82
C GLN A 73 4.80 -9.85 3.54
N TYR A 74 5.13 -10.49 2.42
CA TYR A 74 4.58 -11.80 2.06
C TYR A 74 5.00 -12.89 3.05
N LEU A 75 6.29 -12.96 3.41
CA LEU A 75 6.80 -13.90 4.40
C LEU A 75 6.15 -13.68 5.77
N TYR A 76 5.99 -12.43 6.19
CA TYR A 76 5.37 -12.09 7.47
C TYR A 76 3.92 -12.55 7.51
N ARG A 77 3.14 -12.22 6.46
CA ARG A 77 1.78 -12.73 6.31
C ARG A 77 1.76 -14.25 6.34
N LYS A 78 2.66 -14.91 5.60
CA LYS A 78 2.74 -16.38 5.56
C LYS A 78 2.96 -16.99 6.94
N MET A 79 3.81 -16.40 7.78
CA MET A 79 4.06 -16.85 9.15
C MET A 79 2.90 -16.59 10.11
N ARG A 80 2.07 -15.58 9.84
CA ARG A 80 0.85 -15.28 10.61
C ARG A 80 -0.31 -16.22 10.30
N LEU A 81 -0.26 -16.97 9.20
CA LEU A 81 -1.33 -17.86 8.74
C LEU A 81 -0.99 -19.32 9.04
N LEU A 82 -1.75 -19.91 9.95
CA LEU A 82 -1.66 -21.31 10.37
C LEU A 82 -2.37 -22.26 9.42
N GLU A 83 -3.46 -21.81 8.78
CA GLU A 83 -4.23 -22.65 7.87
C GLU A 83 -3.87 -22.39 6.41
N LYS A 84 -3.40 -23.44 5.76
CA LYS A 84 -3.28 -23.54 4.30
C LYS A 84 -3.87 -24.86 3.85
N PRO A 85 -4.48 -24.94 2.65
CA PRO A 85 -4.73 -26.22 2.03
C PRO A 85 -3.40 -26.97 1.92
N LYS A 86 -3.38 -28.26 2.28
CA LYS A 86 -2.16 -29.10 2.37
C LYS A 86 -1.28 -29.00 1.11
N SER A 87 -1.90 -28.87 -0.06
CA SER A 87 -1.23 -28.66 -1.35
C SER A 87 -0.35 -27.40 -1.40
N SER A 88 -0.77 -26.29 -0.79
CA SER A 88 0.01 -25.04 -0.82
C SER A 88 1.32 -25.14 -0.05
N LEU A 89 1.37 -25.95 1.01
CA LEU A 89 2.60 -26.15 1.77
C LEU A 89 3.57 -27.06 1.01
N GLU A 90 3.06 -28.12 0.38
CA GLU A 90 3.85 -29.02 -0.47
C GLU A 90 4.47 -28.27 -1.65
N ASP A 91 3.73 -27.35 -2.28
CA ASP A 91 4.24 -26.49 -3.36
C ASP A 91 5.36 -25.55 -2.87
N ASP A 92 5.18 -24.96 -1.68
CA ASP A 92 6.18 -24.11 -1.04
C ASP A 92 7.49 -24.89 -0.78
N TYR A 93 7.39 -26.12 -0.27
CA TYR A 93 8.53 -27.01 -0.06
C TYR A 93 9.20 -27.39 -1.37
N ARG A 94 8.42 -27.76 -2.38
CA ARG A 94 8.96 -28.11 -3.71
C ARG A 94 9.73 -26.94 -4.32
N ALA A 95 9.19 -25.73 -4.24
CA ALA A 95 9.88 -24.53 -4.71
C ALA A 95 11.18 -24.29 -3.92
N ALA A 96 11.16 -24.46 -2.60
CA ALA A 96 12.34 -24.31 -1.76
C ALA A 96 13.42 -25.36 -2.10
N ASP A 97 13.04 -26.61 -2.31
CA ASP A 97 13.95 -27.70 -2.68
C ASP A 97 14.58 -27.47 -4.05
N LEU A 98 13.79 -27.05 -5.05
CA LEU A 98 14.32 -26.68 -6.36
C LEU A 98 15.35 -25.55 -6.28
N LEU A 99 15.08 -24.50 -5.49
CA LEU A 99 16.01 -23.39 -5.30
C LEU A 99 17.23 -23.75 -4.45
N ARG A 100 17.12 -24.78 -3.60
CA ARG A 100 18.24 -25.32 -2.82
C ARG A 100 19.19 -26.10 -3.72
N GLU A 101 18.65 -26.99 -4.56
CA GLU A 101 19.39 -27.84 -5.49
C GLU A 101 20.01 -27.04 -6.64
N ASP A 102 19.23 -26.15 -7.28
CA ASP A 102 19.71 -25.33 -8.39
C ASP A 102 20.23 -23.97 -7.91
N ARG A 103 21.52 -23.94 -7.62
CA ARG A 103 22.24 -22.71 -7.27
C ARG A 103 22.21 -21.65 -8.38
N ASN A 104 22.29 -22.05 -9.64
CA ASN A 104 22.37 -21.10 -10.76
C ASN A 104 21.04 -20.37 -10.93
N LEU A 105 19.94 -21.13 -10.89
CA LEU A 105 18.58 -20.59 -10.91
C LEU A 105 18.35 -19.64 -9.73
N ARG A 106 18.75 -20.05 -8.51
CA ARG A 106 18.62 -19.20 -7.32
C ARG A 106 19.39 -17.88 -7.48
N GLU A 107 20.66 -17.95 -7.90
CA GLU A 107 21.48 -16.75 -8.10
C GLU A 107 20.90 -15.84 -9.19
N GLU A 108 20.38 -16.41 -10.29
CA GLU A 108 19.71 -15.65 -11.33
C GLU A 108 18.47 -14.91 -10.83
N LEU A 109 17.60 -15.59 -10.08
CA LEU A 109 16.42 -14.99 -9.47
C LEU A 109 16.79 -13.90 -8.46
N GLN A 110 17.86 -14.08 -7.69
CA GLN A 110 18.32 -13.08 -6.71
C GLN A 110 18.95 -11.83 -7.34
N LEU A 111 19.51 -11.94 -8.55
CA LEU A 111 20.05 -10.79 -9.27
C LEU A 111 18.96 -9.87 -9.83
N PHE A 112 17.78 -10.40 -10.13
CA PHE A 112 16.68 -9.62 -10.73
C PHE A 112 16.20 -8.48 -9.80
N PRO A 113 15.90 -8.71 -8.50
CA PRO A 113 15.56 -7.66 -7.56
C PRO A 113 16.70 -6.68 -7.29
N LYS A 114 17.95 -7.14 -7.21
CA LYS A 114 19.11 -6.27 -6.92
C LYS A 114 19.38 -5.24 -8.00
N LYS A 115 19.00 -5.51 -9.24
CA LYS A 115 19.02 -4.52 -10.32
C LYS A 115 18.06 -3.35 -10.05
N ASN A 116 16.96 -3.62 -9.34
CA ASN A 116 15.88 -2.69 -9.03
C ASN A 116 15.94 -2.12 -7.59
N GLU A 117 16.84 -2.62 -6.74
CA GLU A 117 17.06 -2.25 -5.32
C GLU A 117 17.41 -0.77 -5.07
N ARG A 118 17.68 0.03 -6.11
CA ARG A 118 17.80 1.50 -5.96
C ARG A 118 16.50 2.13 -5.41
N ARG A 119 15.38 1.41 -5.45
CA ARG A 119 14.16 1.78 -4.76
C ARG A 119 13.93 0.77 -3.64
N ARG A 120 14.50 1.02 -2.45
CA ARG A 120 13.93 0.46 -1.22
C ARG A 120 12.48 0.92 -1.19
N CYS A 121 11.55 0.09 -1.67
CA CYS A 121 10.14 0.34 -1.51
C CYS A 121 9.84 0.15 -0.02
N LYS A 122 10.16 1.16 0.80
CA LYS A 122 9.63 1.31 2.17
C LYS A 122 8.09 1.23 2.16
N PHE A 123 7.50 1.44 0.98
CA PHE A 123 6.10 1.33 0.66
C PHE A 123 5.90 0.34 -0.46
N CYS A 124 5.67 -0.92 -0.13
CA CYS A 124 4.85 -1.76 -1.00
C CYS A 124 3.40 -1.38 -0.76
N TYR A 125 2.96 -0.47 -1.62
CA TYR A 125 1.59 -0.11 -1.83
C TYR A 125 0.78 -1.33 -2.29
N ALA A 126 0.42 -2.22 -1.37
CA ALA A 126 -0.84 -2.95 -1.51
C ALA A 126 -2.00 -1.94 -1.63
N ASN A 127 -1.84 -0.75 -1.05
CA ASN A 127 -2.74 0.40 -1.25
C ASN A 127 -2.75 1.01 -2.66
N ALA A 128 -1.71 0.98 -3.49
CA ALA A 128 -1.76 1.68 -4.80
C ALA A 128 -2.41 0.84 -5.90
N ILE A 129 -2.45 -0.49 -5.75
CA ILE A 129 -3.03 -1.37 -6.75
C ILE A 129 -4.45 -1.81 -6.35
N TRP A 130 -4.75 -1.93 -5.05
CA TRP A 130 -6.05 -2.42 -4.58
C TRP A 130 -6.84 -1.48 -3.66
N HIS A 131 -6.21 -0.48 -3.05
CA HIS A 131 -6.90 0.47 -2.17
C HIS A 131 -6.44 1.92 -2.40
N VAL A 132 -6.82 2.50 -3.54
CA VAL A 132 -7.45 3.80 -3.41
C VAL A 132 -8.74 3.49 -2.64
N PRO A 133 -8.85 3.82 -1.35
CA PRO A 133 -9.97 3.38 -0.55
C PRO A 133 -11.18 4.19 -1.03
N TYR A 134 -11.99 3.61 -1.92
CA TYR A 134 -13.29 4.18 -2.28
C TYR A 134 -14.09 4.45 -1.01
N ASN A 135 -14.03 3.55 -0.03
CA ASN A 135 -14.74 3.66 1.25
C ASN A 135 -14.25 4.77 2.19
N LYS A 136 -12.96 5.11 2.25
CA LYS A 136 -12.45 6.21 3.09
C LYS A 136 -12.61 7.59 2.43
N ILE A 137 -12.74 7.61 1.11
CA ILE A 137 -13.22 8.78 0.36
C ILE A 137 -14.73 8.93 0.58
N VAL A 138 -15.50 7.84 0.61
CA VAL A 138 -16.96 7.85 0.72
C VAL A 138 -17.49 8.19 2.12
N GLU A 139 -16.83 7.72 3.18
CA GLU A 139 -17.25 8.03 4.55
C GLU A 139 -17.12 9.54 4.87
N ASN A 140 -16.22 10.25 4.18
CA ASN A 140 -16.11 11.71 4.21
C ASN A 140 -16.65 12.41 2.94
N SER A 141 -17.09 11.68 1.92
CA SER A 141 -17.61 12.29 0.69
C SER A 141 -18.96 12.93 0.91
N HIS A 142 -19.77 12.39 1.83
CA HIS A 142 -21.02 13.02 2.23
C HIS A 142 -20.77 14.42 2.80
N ASN A 143 -19.77 14.58 3.66
CA ASN A 143 -19.39 15.89 4.21
C ASN A 143 -18.85 16.82 3.13
N PHE A 144 -18.05 16.31 2.19
CA PHE A 144 -17.52 17.12 1.08
C PHE A 144 -18.61 17.57 0.09
N VAL A 145 -19.53 16.68 -0.27
CA VAL A 145 -20.67 16.99 -1.15
C VAL A 145 -21.61 17.99 -0.48
N VAL A 146 -21.89 17.83 0.82
CA VAL A 146 -22.68 18.81 1.59
C VAL A 146 -21.99 20.17 1.64
N CYS A 147 -20.67 20.22 1.85
CA CYS A 147 -19.92 21.48 1.81
C CYS A 147 -19.98 22.16 0.43
N ILE A 148 -19.92 21.40 -0.67
CA ILE A 148 -20.06 21.94 -2.03
C ILE A 148 -21.46 22.53 -2.23
N ILE A 149 -22.52 21.80 -1.85
CA ILE A 149 -23.91 22.27 -1.98
C ILE A 149 -24.12 23.56 -1.17
N VAL A 150 -23.71 23.58 0.11
CA VAL A 150 -23.84 24.76 0.98
C VAL A 150 -23.05 25.94 0.42
N SER A 151 -21.84 25.72 -0.11
CA SER A 151 -21.05 26.79 -0.72
C SER A 151 -21.70 27.36 -2.00
N TYR A 152 -22.35 26.52 -2.79
CA TYR A 152 -23.09 26.91 -3.99
C TYR A 152 -24.33 27.74 -3.63
N ASP A 153 -25.10 27.33 -2.62
CA ASP A 153 -26.28 28.06 -2.16
C ASP A 153 -25.91 29.47 -1.64
N ILE A 154 -24.82 29.59 -0.89
CA ILE A 154 -24.31 30.88 -0.41
C ILE A 154 -23.91 31.77 -1.59
N LEU A 155 -23.24 31.21 -2.60
CA LEU A 155 -22.84 31.95 -3.81
C LEU A 155 -24.08 32.46 -4.58
N CYS A 156 -25.10 31.62 -4.75
CA CYS A 156 -26.36 31.98 -5.40
C CYS A 156 -27.09 33.12 -4.67
N ILE A 157 -27.13 33.10 -3.33
CA ILE A 157 -27.73 34.17 -2.52
C ILE A 157 -26.99 35.50 -2.72
N VAL A 158 -25.65 35.47 -2.75
CA VAL A 158 -24.84 36.67 -2.96
C VAL A 158 -25.05 37.26 -4.36
N ILE A 159 -25.04 36.41 -5.40
CA ILE A 159 -25.28 36.83 -6.78
C ILE A 159 -26.69 37.41 -6.95
N TRP A 160 -27.70 36.73 -6.40
CA TRP A 160 -29.10 37.19 -6.44
C TRP A 160 -29.27 38.56 -5.77
N ARG A 161 -28.63 38.78 -4.61
CA ARG A 161 -28.65 40.08 -3.93
C ARG A 161 -28.09 41.19 -4.82
N HIS A 162 -26.95 40.97 -5.47
CA HIS A 162 -26.36 41.98 -6.36
C HIS A 162 -27.25 42.26 -7.58
N PHE A 163 -27.88 41.22 -8.15
CA PHE A 163 -28.81 41.34 -9.26
C PHE A 163 -30.06 42.15 -8.88
N CYS A 164 -30.66 41.89 -7.71
CA CYS A 164 -31.80 42.65 -7.20
C CYS A 164 -31.47 44.13 -6.99
N ILE A 165 -30.29 44.44 -6.44
CA ILE A 165 -29.85 45.83 -6.23
C ILE A 165 -29.71 46.58 -7.56
N LEU A 166 -29.28 45.91 -8.64
CA LEU A 166 -29.13 46.53 -9.95
C LEU A 166 -30.47 46.69 -10.70
N ILE A 167 -31.39 45.74 -10.57
CA ILE A 167 -32.66 45.75 -11.34
C ILE A 167 -33.74 46.60 -10.70
N LEU A 168 -33.84 46.63 -9.37
CA LEU A 168 -34.83 47.45 -8.67
C LEU A 168 -34.86 48.92 -9.12
N PRO A 169 -33.73 49.66 -9.22
CA PRO A 169 -33.76 51.04 -9.68
C PRO A 169 -34.17 51.18 -11.16
N VAL A 170 -33.82 50.21 -12.02
CA VAL A 170 -34.24 50.21 -13.42
C VAL A 170 -35.76 50.00 -13.54
N VAL A 171 -36.33 49.09 -12.75
CA VAL A 171 -37.78 48.86 -12.71
C VAL A 171 -38.52 50.07 -12.13
N ILE A 172 -37.99 50.68 -11.06
CA ILE A 172 -38.57 51.89 -10.46
C ILE A 172 -38.53 53.06 -11.46
N ALA A 173 -37.42 53.23 -12.18
CA ALA A 173 -37.31 54.25 -13.23
C ALA A 173 -38.30 54.00 -14.37
N ASN A 174 -38.39 52.76 -14.84
CA ASN A 174 -39.34 52.38 -15.90
C ASN A 174 -40.80 52.59 -15.48
N PHE A 175 -41.15 52.21 -14.24
CA PHE A 175 -42.48 52.44 -13.68
C PHE A 175 -42.79 53.93 -13.50
N SER A 176 -41.80 54.72 -13.09
CA SER A 176 -41.93 56.18 -12.97
C SER A 176 -42.18 56.79 -14.34
N ILE A 177 -41.43 56.42 -15.37
CA ILE A 177 -41.60 56.91 -16.74
C ILE A 177 -42.97 56.51 -17.31
N SER A 178 -43.38 55.25 -17.14
CA SER A 178 -44.70 54.74 -17.57
C SER A 178 -45.89 55.36 -16.82
N ARG A 179 -45.65 56.11 -15.74
CA ARG A 179 -46.69 56.87 -15.04
C ARG A 179 -46.88 58.27 -15.63
N TYR A 180 -45.84 58.81 -16.27
CA TYR A 180 -45.84 60.15 -16.85
C TYR A 180 -46.14 60.15 -18.36
N PHE A 181 -45.99 59.00 -19.04
CA PHE A 181 -46.47 58.73 -20.39
C PHE A 181 -47.67 57.78 -20.35
#